data_AF-A0A227JH92-F1
#
_entry.id   AF-A0A227JH92-F1
#
_cell.length_a   1.000
_cell.length_b   1.000
_cell.length_c   1.000
_cell.angle_alpha   90.00
_cell.angle_beta   90.00
_cell.angle_gamma   90.00
#
_symmetry.space_group_name_H-M   'P 1'
#
loop_
_entity.id
_entity.type
_entity.pdbx_description
1 polymer ?
#
loop_
_entity_poly.entity_id
_entity_poly.type
_entity_poly.pdbx_seq_one_letter_code
_entity_poly.pdbx_strand_id
1 'polypeptide(L)'
;MSRTIMLIPASAGVGLTSVSMGVLRAMERKGVKVSFYKPISQPRSGGDQPDLTSTIVGHNSDMKIGEPMAMSVAESLIGNDNMDELLETVVERYNQINKDADVTLIEGLVPTRKHPFANQVNAEIAATLGAEIVLVATPGTDNPAQLKERIEVACS
;
A
#
# COMPACT_ATOMS: atom_id res chain seq x y z
N MET A 1 -4.20 -9.65 -18.62
CA MET A 1 -4.08 -9.75 -17.15
C MET A 1 -3.87 -8.34 -16.63
N SER A 2 -4.60 -7.97 -15.58
CA SER A 2 -4.39 -6.72 -14.87
C SER A 2 -2.98 -6.68 -14.28
N ARG A 3 -2.27 -5.56 -14.41
CA ARG A 3 -0.96 -5.39 -13.76
C ARG A 3 -1.15 -4.96 -12.32
N THR A 4 -0.38 -5.55 -11.41
CA THR A 4 -0.41 -5.18 -10.00
C THR A 4 0.82 -4.35 -9.69
N ILE A 5 0.61 -3.11 -9.24
CA ILE A 5 1.71 -2.22 -8.84
C ILE A 5 1.53 -1.88 -7.38
N MET A 6 2.54 -2.11 -6.55
CA MET A 6 2.52 -1.77 -5.14
C MET A 6 3.48 -0.62 -4.84
N LEU A 7 2.93 0.47 -4.32
CA LEU A 7 3.70 1.60 -3.82
C LEU A 7 4.15 1.29 -2.39
N ILE A 8 5.46 1.11 -2.19
CA ILE A 8 6.06 0.82 -0.88
C ILE A 8 6.90 2.02 -0.44
N PRO A 9 6.61 2.62 0.73
CA PRO A 9 7.40 3.75 1.23
C PRO A 9 8.74 3.27 1.80
N ALA A 10 9.85 3.87 1.35
CA ALA A 10 11.19 3.59 1.87
C ALA A 10 11.37 4.07 3.33
N SER A 11 10.56 5.04 3.77
CA SER A 11 10.53 5.54 5.15
C SER A 11 9.22 6.25 5.48
N ALA A 12 9.03 6.62 6.74
CA ALA A 12 7.98 7.56 7.12
C ALA A 12 8.17 8.92 6.43
N GLY A 13 7.07 9.64 6.21
CA GLY A 13 7.10 11.02 5.71
C GLY A 13 7.43 11.19 4.22
N VAL A 14 7.51 10.11 3.44
CA VAL A 14 7.84 10.17 1.99
C VAL A 14 6.69 10.72 1.12
N GLY A 15 5.54 11.02 1.70
CA GLY A 15 4.37 11.53 0.96
C GLY A 15 3.60 10.45 0.21
N LEU A 16 3.60 9.21 0.69
CA LEU A 16 2.98 8.05 0.03
C LEU A 16 1.55 8.34 -0.47
N THR A 17 0.66 8.85 0.39
CA THR A 17 -0.72 9.24 0.01
C THR A 17 -0.76 10.20 -1.18
N SER A 18 0.10 11.23 -1.18
CA SER A 18 0.14 12.21 -2.28
C SER A 18 0.63 11.58 -3.58
N VAL A 19 1.61 10.69 -3.49
CA VAL A 19 2.11 9.93 -4.64
C VAL A 19 1.02 8.98 -5.16
N SER A 20 0.36 8.22 -4.30
CA SER A 20 -0.77 7.34 -4.68
C SER A 20 -1.84 8.12 -5.44
N MET A 21 -2.32 9.24 -4.87
CA MET A 21 -3.33 10.09 -5.52
C MET A 21 -2.86 10.64 -6.87
N GLY A 22 -1.60 11.06 -6.97
CA GLY A 22 -1.01 11.55 -8.22
C GLY A 22 -0.94 10.46 -9.30
N VAL A 23 -0.56 9.24 -8.91
CA VAL A 23 -0.48 8.08 -9.81
C VAL A 23 -1.87 7.68 -10.29
N LEU A 24 -2.83 7.53 -9.36
CA LEU A 24 -4.23 7.23 -9.70
C LEU A 24 -4.78 8.26 -10.69
N ARG A 25 -4.61 9.56 -10.39
CA ARG A 25 -5.09 10.64 -11.26
C ARG A 25 -4.43 10.64 -12.63
N ALA A 26 -3.15 10.28 -12.70
CA ALA A 26 -2.43 10.17 -13.97
C ALA A 26 -2.91 8.98 -14.80
N MET A 27 -3.23 7.85 -14.18
CA MET A 27 -3.81 6.67 -14.83
C MET A 27 -5.21 6.98 -15.39
N GLU A 28 -6.08 7.59 -14.58
CA GLU A 28 -7.42 8.03 -15.01
C GLU A 28 -7.36 8.94 -16.24
N ARG A 29 -6.49 9.97 -16.22
CA ARG A 29 -6.33 10.92 -17.33
C ARG A 29 -5.85 10.27 -18.63
N LYS A 30 -5.17 9.13 -18.53
CA LYS A 30 -4.71 8.34 -19.68
C LYS A 30 -5.74 7.29 -20.12
N GLY A 31 -6.92 7.23 -19.48
CA GLY A 31 -7.96 6.26 -19.78
C GLY A 31 -7.63 4.84 -19.32
N VAL A 32 -6.67 4.67 -18.42
CA VAL A 32 -6.34 3.37 -17.82
C VAL A 32 -7.42 3.02 -16.80
N LYS A 33 -8.02 1.83 -16.90
CA LYS A 33 -8.96 1.34 -15.90
C LYS A 33 -8.16 0.92 -14.66
N VAL A 34 -8.11 1.78 -13.66
CA VAL A 34 -7.39 1.52 -12.43
C VAL A 34 -8.35 1.12 -11.31
N SER A 35 -7.94 0.18 -10.47
CA SER A 35 -8.53 -0.08 -9.15
C SER A 35 -7.52 0.27 -8.06
N PHE A 36 -8.00 0.59 -6.86
CA PHE A 36 -7.14 0.98 -5.74
C PHE A 36 -7.32 0.03 -4.58
N TYR A 37 -6.23 -0.27 -3.88
CA TYR A 37 -6.30 -1.05 -2.65
C TYR A 37 -5.27 -0.61 -1.63
N LYS A 38 -5.71 -0.32 -0.41
CA LYS A 38 -4.82 -0.26 0.76
C LYS A 38 -5.15 -1.45 1.66
N PRO A 39 -4.33 -2.52 1.67
CA PRO A 39 -4.71 -3.78 2.31
C PRO A 39 -5.00 -3.68 3.80
N ILE A 40 -4.23 -2.84 4.51
CA ILE A 40 -4.37 -2.61 5.95
C ILE A 40 -4.52 -1.11 6.17
N SER A 41 -5.56 -0.70 6.90
CA SER A 41 -5.79 0.71 7.21
C SER A 41 -4.72 1.24 8.15
N GLN A 42 -4.23 2.46 7.90
CA GLN A 42 -3.23 3.09 8.76
C GLN A 42 -3.57 4.58 8.99
N PRO A 43 -4.72 4.86 9.64
CA PRO A 43 -5.19 6.23 9.83
C PRO A 43 -4.20 7.03 10.67
N ARG A 44 -3.98 8.30 10.30
CA ARG A 44 -3.05 9.21 11.02
C ARG A 44 -3.48 9.47 12.47
N SER A 45 -4.79 9.43 12.74
CA SER A 45 -5.37 9.59 14.07
C SER A 45 -5.20 8.34 14.95
N GLY A 46 -4.79 7.21 14.38
CA GLY A 46 -4.80 5.90 15.03
C GLY A 46 -6.20 5.28 15.13
N GLY A 47 -6.24 4.06 15.70
CA GLY A 47 -7.45 3.24 15.81
C GLY A 47 -7.91 2.64 14.48
N ASP A 48 -9.12 2.08 14.47
CA ASP A 48 -9.69 1.39 13.31
C ASP A 48 -10.54 2.32 12.42
N GLN A 49 -10.05 3.55 12.22
CA GLN A 49 -10.68 4.50 11.31
C GLN A 49 -10.35 4.18 9.85
N PRO A 50 -11.21 4.59 8.90
CA PRO A 50 -10.91 4.48 7.48
C PRO A 50 -9.59 5.16 7.10
N ASP A 51 -8.88 4.58 6.14
CA ASP A 51 -7.66 5.18 5.64
C ASP A 51 -7.94 6.41 4.75
N LEU A 52 -7.12 7.45 4.90
CA LEU A 52 -7.28 8.72 4.19
C LEU A 52 -7.30 8.54 2.66
N THR A 53 -6.40 7.71 2.10
CA THR A 53 -6.35 7.53 0.64
C THR A 53 -7.64 6.86 0.15
N SER A 54 -8.05 5.76 0.79
CA SER A 54 -9.28 5.04 0.43
C SER A 54 -10.52 5.93 0.54
N THR A 55 -10.62 6.74 1.60
CA THR A 55 -11.73 7.70 1.77
C THR A 55 -11.77 8.75 0.67
N ILE A 56 -10.62 9.38 0.35
CA ILE A 56 -10.57 10.40 -0.71
C ILE A 56 -10.96 9.81 -2.05
N VAL A 57 -10.40 8.66 -2.41
CA VAL A 57 -10.68 8.00 -3.70
C VAL A 57 -12.16 7.62 -3.79
N GLY A 58 -12.72 7.02 -2.74
CA GLY A 58 -14.10 6.52 -2.73
C GLY A 58 -15.17 7.61 -2.83
N HIS A 59 -14.86 8.83 -2.38
CA HIS A 59 -15.77 9.96 -2.52
C HIS A 59 -15.66 10.70 -3.86
N ASN A 60 -14.56 10.55 -4.60
CA ASN A 60 -14.25 11.40 -5.75
C ASN A 60 -14.12 10.64 -7.08
N SER A 61 -14.32 9.32 -7.09
CA SER A 61 -14.20 8.49 -8.28
C SER A 61 -15.12 7.27 -8.22
N ASP A 62 -15.51 6.75 -9.38
CA ASP A 62 -16.21 5.45 -9.51
C ASP A 62 -15.23 4.27 -9.51
N MET A 63 -13.98 4.50 -9.08
CA MET A 63 -12.95 3.47 -9.02
C MET A 63 -13.31 2.38 -8.02
N LYS A 64 -13.08 1.11 -8.39
CA LYS A 64 -13.21 0.01 -7.45
C LYS A 64 -12.11 0.11 -6.39
N ILE A 65 -12.52 0.07 -5.12
CA ILE A 65 -11.62 0.14 -3.96
C ILE A 65 -11.73 -1.16 -3.18
N GLY A 66 -10.59 -1.76 -2.84
CA GLY A 66 -10.55 -2.95 -2.00
C GLY A 66 -10.76 -2.60 -0.53
N GLU A 67 -11.55 -3.40 0.17
CA GLU A 67 -11.86 -3.19 1.58
C GLU A 67 -10.62 -3.38 2.48
N PRO A 68 -10.19 -2.38 3.25
CA PRO A 68 -9.01 -2.50 4.10
C PRO A 68 -9.29 -3.39 5.32
N MET A 69 -8.29 -4.13 5.78
CA MET A 69 -8.29 -4.76 7.10
C MET A 69 -7.96 -3.69 8.15
N ALA A 70 -8.65 -3.73 9.29
CA ALA A 70 -8.34 -2.86 10.41
C ALA A 70 -6.92 -3.14 10.95
N MET A 71 -6.20 -2.10 11.37
CA MET A 71 -4.85 -2.27 11.93
C MET A 71 -4.86 -3.20 13.15
N SER A 72 -5.86 -3.07 14.03
CA SER A 72 -5.99 -3.93 15.22
C SER A 72 -6.08 -5.43 14.88
N VAL A 73 -6.77 -5.76 13.79
CA VAL A 73 -6.91 -7.14 13.29
C VAL A 73 -5.57 -7.62 12.73
N ALA A 74 -4.89 -6.80 11.93
CA ALA A 74 -3.56 -7.13 11.41
C ALA A 74 -2.55 -7.35 12.56
N GLU A 75 -2.54 -6.49 13.56
CA GLU A 75 -1.70 -6.63 14.76
C GLU A 75 -2.00 -7.92 15.52
N SER A 76 -3.28 -8.27 15.68
CA SER A 76 -3.70 -9.52 16.32
C SER A 76 -3.23 -10.75 15.53
N LEU A 77 -3.40 -10.77 14.21
CA LEU A 77 -2.97 -11.90 13.38
C LEU A 77 -1.45 -12.07 13.41
N ILE A 78 -0.70 -10.98 13.25
CA ILE A 78 0.77 -11.00 13.29
C ILE A 78 1.27 -11.43 14.68
N GLY A 79 0.64 -10.93 15.76
CA GLY A 79 1.01 -11.28 17.12
C GLY A 79 0.75 -12.74 17.49
N ASN A 80 -0.15 -13.42 16.77
CA ASN A 80 -0.46 -14.85 16.93
C ASN A 80 0.23 -15.75 15.90
N ASP A 81 1.18 -15.22 15.10
CA ASP A 81 1.88 -15.94 14.03
C ASP A 81 0.95 -16.41 12.88
N ASN A 82 -0.18 -15.74 12.69
CA ASN A 82 -1.18 -16.02 11.65
C ASN A 82 -0.98 -15.15 10.39
N MET A 83 0.25 -15.05 9.88
CA MET A 83 0.51 -14.26 8.66
C MET A 83 -0.25 -14.83 7.44
N ASP A 84 -0.37 -16.15 7.34
CA ASP A 84 -1.07 -16.80 6.23
C ASP A 84 -2.55 -16.38 6.13
N GLU A 85 -3.24 -16.28 7.27
CA GLU A 85 -4.64 -15.83 7.35
C GLU A 85 -4.79 -14.35 6.94
N LEU A 86 -3.83 -13.52 7.32
CA LEU A 86 -3.76 -12.12 6.87
C LEU A 86 -3.63 -12.07 5.35
N LEU A 87 -2.68 -12.81 4.77
CA LEU A 87 -2.42 -12.83 3.33
C LEU A 87 -3.60 -13.41 2.54
N GLU A 88 -4.27 -14.44 3.04
CA GLU A 88 -5.48 -15.00 2.43
C GLU A 88 -6.59 -13.94 2.33
N THR A 89 -6.83 -13.20 3.42
CA THR A 89 -7.81 -12.10 3.43
C THR A 89 -7.43 -11.01 2.41
N VAL A 90 -6.15 -10.67 2.30
CA VAL A 90 -5.66 -9.68 1.32
C VAL A 90 -5.90 -10.15 -0.11
N VAL A 91 -5.60 -11.43 -0.40
CA VAL A 91 -5.83 -12.05 -1.72
C VAL A 91 -7.31 -12.07 -2.09
N GLU A 92 -8.17 -12.44 -1.15
CA GLU A 92 -9.62 -12.48 -1.36
C GLU A 92 -10.13 -11.10 -1.80
N ARG A 93 -9.81 -10.06 -1.04
CA ARG A 93 -10.29 -8.69 -1.28
C ARG A 93 -9.67 -8.07 -2.53
N TYR A 94 -8.40 -8.38 -2.82
CA TYR A 94 -7.76 -8.02 -4.08
C TYR A 94 -8.51 -8.62 -5.28
N ASN A 95 -8.89 -9.90 -5.23
CA ASN A 95 -9.59 -10.57 -6.32
C ASN A 95 -11.00 -10.01 -6.59
N GLN A 96 -11.63 -9.38 -5.60
CA GLN A 96 -12.94 -8.73 -5.77
C GLN A 96 -12.86 -7.47 -6.65
N ILE A 97 -11.73 -6.75 -6.61
CA ILE A 97 -11.57 -5.48 -7.33
C ILE A 97 -10.76 -5.61 -8.63
N ASN A 98 -9.96 -6.67 -8.79
CA ASN A 98 -9.03 -6.82 -9.90
C ASN A 98 -9.68 -7.19 -11.25
N LYS A 99 -10.90 -7.77 -11.23
CA LYS A 99 -11.50 -8.44 -12.41
C LYS A 99 -11.68 -7.58 -13.66
N ASP A 100 -11.90 -6.26 -13.48
CA ASP A 100 -12.22 -5.33 -14.59
C ASP A 100 -11.19 -4.19 -14.74
N ALA A 101 -10.06 -4.30 -14.03
CA ALA A 101 -9.00 -3.29 -14.07
C ALA A 101 -7.90 -3.68 -15.05
N ASP A 102 -7.30 -2.69 -15.70
CA ASP A 102 -6.03 -2.83 -16.42
C ASP A 102 -4.85 -2.82 -15.44
N VAL A 103 -4.99 -2.05 -14.35
CA VAL A 103 -4.00 -1.91 -13.28
C VAL A 103 -4.68 -1.89 -11.92
N THR A 104 -4.18 -2.68 -10.97
CA THR A 104 -4.50 -2.54 -9.55
C THR A 104 -3.34 -1.85 -8.85
N LEU A 105 -3.59 -0.64 -8.34
CA LEU A 105 -2.61 0.11 -7.54
C LEU A 105 -2.79 -0.22 -6.06
N ILE A 106 -1.75 -0.77 -5.44
CA ILE A 106 -1.71 -1.12 -4.03
C ILE A 106 -0.90 -0.08 -3.27
N GLU A 107 -1.44 0.45 -2.18
CA GLU A 107 -0.69 1.30 -1.26
C GLU A 107 -0.23 0.49 -0.05
N GLY A 108 1.09 0.38 0.13
CA GLY A 108 1.68 -0.32 1.27
C GLY A 108 1.51 0.40 2.61
N LEU A 109 1.88 -0.32 3.67
CA LEU A 109 2.02 0.24 5.01
C LEU A 109 3.23 1.16 5.11
N VAL A 110 3.11 2.23 5.87
CA VAL A 110 4.23 3.11 6.20
C VAL A 110 4.97 2.54 7.41
N PRO A 111 6.30 2.31 7.33
CA PRO A 111 7.08 1.89 8.47
C PRO A 111 7.14 3.01 9.51
N THR A 112 6.75 2.69 10.74
CA THR A 112 6.77 3.62 11.88
C THR A 112 7.23 2.87 13.12
N ARG A 113 7.60 3.60 14.19
CA ARG A 113 7.95 2.98 15.47
C ARG A 113 6.83 2.14 16.10
N LYS A 114 5.57 2.44 15.77
CA LYS A 114 4.40 1.68 16.25
C LYS A 114 4.18 0.39 15.46
N HIS A 115 4.63 0.36 14.20
CA HIS A 115 4.37 -0.75 13.27
C HIS A 115 5.72 -1.22 12.66
N PRO A 116 6.61 -1.84 13.45
CA PRO A 116 7.91 -2.32 12.97
C PRO A 116 7.78 -3.44 11.93
N PHE A 117 6.65 -4.16 11.92
CA PHE A 117 6.34 -5.24 10.99
C PHE A 117 5.99 -4.76 9.56
N ALA A 118 5.84 -3.45 9.34
CA ALA A 118 5.32 -2.91 8.07
C ALA A 118 6.12 -3.35 6.83
N ASN A 119 7.46 -3.39 6.92
CA ASN A 119 8.30 -3.80 5.79
C ASN A 119 8.12 -5.27 5.45
N GLN A 120 8.09 -6.15 6.47
CA GLN A 120 7.84 -7.58 6.29
C GLN A 120 6.46 -7.80 5.65
N VAL A 121 5.41 -7.19 6.21
CA VAL A 121 4.05 -7.33 5.67
C VAL A 121 3.95 -6.81 4.24
N ASN A 122 4.60 -5.68 3.92
CA ASN A 122 4.62 -5.17 2.55
C ASN A 122 5.30 -6.16 1.58
N ALA A 123 6.41 -6.76 1.99
CA ALA A 123 7.14 -7.74 1.17
C ALA A 123 6.30 -9.00 0.92
N GLU A 124 5.67 -9.54 1.98
CA GLU A 124 4.80 -10.71 1.88
C GLU A 124 3.60 -10.42 0.97
N ILE A 125 2.89 -9.31 1.18
CA ILE A 125 1.75 -8.92 0.32
C ILE A 125 2.19 -8.77 -1.14
N ALA A 126 3.31 -8.09 -1.39
CA ALA A 126 3.82 -7.91 -2.75
C ALA A 126 4.13 -9.26 -3.41
N ALA A 127 4.79 -10.17 -2.68
CA ALA A 127 5.10 -11.51 -3.17
C ALA A 127 3.85 -12.34 -3.44
N THR A 128 2.89 -12.37 -2.50
CA THR A 128 1.64 -13.12 -2.62
C THR A 128 0.80 -12.64 -3.80
N LEU A 129 0.75 -11.34 -4.05
CA LEU A 129 -0.05 -10.76 -5.15
C LEU A 129 0.71 -10.69 -6.48
N GLY A 130 1.99 -11.08 -6.52
CA GLY A 130 2.85 -10.93 -7.69
C GLY A 130 2.99 -9.47 -8.13
N ALA A 131 3.04 -8.55 -7.17
CA ALA A 131 3.03 -7.12 -7.43
C ALA A 131 4.41 -6.59 -7.84
N GLU A 132 4.42 -5.74 -8.88
CA GLU A 132 5.57 -4.93 -9.23
C GLU A 132 5.75 -3.83 -8.17
N ILE A 133 6.91 -3.79 -7.52
CA ILE A 133 7.18 -2.83 -6.45
C ILE A 133 7.70 -1.52 -7.03
N VAL A 134 7.09 -0.41 -6.60
CA VAL A 134 7.62 0.94 -6.80
C VAL A 134 7.92 1.53 -5.43
N LEU A 135 9.21 1.73 -5.15
CA LEU A 135 9.64 2.37 -3.92
C LEU A 135 9.41 3.88 -3.97
N VAL A 136 8.79 4.40 -2.91
CA VAL A 136 8.54 5.82 -2.72
C VAL A 136 9.51 6.36 -1.68
N ALA A 137 10.41 7.24 -2.10
CA ALA A 137 11.41 7.85 -1.25
C ALA A 137 11.38 9.37 -1.37
N THR A 138 11.87 10.05 -0.33
CA THR A 138 12.14 11.49 -0.36
C THR A 138 13.59 11.72 0.06
N PRO A 139 14.34 12.60 -0.63
CA PRO A 139 15.69 12.95 -0.20
C PRO A 139 15.69 13.64 1.17
N GLY A 140 14.63 14.38 1.54
CA GLY A 140 14.61 15.14 2.80
C GLY A 140 15.86 16.01 2.95
N THR A 141 16.65 15.72 3.98
CA THR A 141 17.96 16.36 4.25
C THR A 141 19.16 15.51 3.86
N ASP A 142 18.95 14.33 3.27
CA ASP A 142 20.00 13.41 2.90
C ASP A 142 20.77 13.90 1.67
N ASN A 143 22.07 13.62 1.66
CA ASN A 143 22.84 13.70 0.43
C ASN A 143 22.58 12.46 -0.45
N PRO A 144 23.00 12.47 -1.74
CA PRO A 144 22.74 11.35 -2.65
C PRO A 144 23.25 9.98 -2.17
N ALA A 145 24.38 9.92 -1.45
CA ALA A 145 24.92 8.65 -0.94
C ALA A 145 24.06 8.11 0.21
N GLN A 146 23.62 8.98 1.12
CA GLN A 146 22.71 8.64 2.21
C GLN A 146 21.33 8.19 1.70
N LEU A 147 20.81 8.85 0.67
CA LEU A 147 19.57 8.43 0.03
C LEU A 147 19.72 7.05 -0.62
N LYS A 148 20.83 6.81 -1.32
CA LYS A 148 21.15 5.51 -1.92
C LYS A 148 21.16 4.41 -0.86
N GLU A 149 21.88 4.61 0.24
CA GLU A 149 21.94 3.66 1.35
C GLU A 149 20.55 3.38 1.94
N ARG A 150 19.72 4.42 2.13
CA ARG A 150 18.35 4.23 2.63
C ARG A 150 17.49 3.42 1.67
N ILE A 151 17.61 3.63 0.37
CA ILE A 151 16.90 2.85 -0.65
C ILE A 151 17.40 1.39 -0.62
N GLU A 152 18.71 1.16 -0.51
CA GLU A 152 19.28 -0.18 -0.41
C GLU A 152 18.75 -0.95 0.81
N VAL A 153 18.59 -0.29 1.96
CA VAL A 153 17.98 -0.87 3.17
C VAL A 153 16.49 -1.16 2.98
N ALA A 154 15.76 -0.35 2.20
CA ALA A 154 14.35 -0.61 1.92
C ALA A 154 14.14 -1.76 0.91
N CYS A 155 15.17 -2.10 0.13
CA CYS A 155 15.16 -3.21 -0.84
C CYS A 155 15.59 -4.57 -0.26
N SER A 156 16.27 -4.57 0.90
CA SER A 156 16.82 -5.78 1.53
C SER A 156 15.80 -6.52 2.36
#